data_AF-A0A227JDX2-F1
#
_entry.id   AF-A0A227JDX2-F1
#
_cell.length_a   1.000
_cell.length_b   1.000
_cell.length_c   1.000
_cell.angle_alpha   90.00
_cell.angle_beta   90.00
_cell.angle_gamma   90.00
#
_symmetry.space_group_name_H-M   'P 1'
#
loop_
_entity.id
_entity.type
_entity.pdbx_description
1 polymer ?
#
loop_
_entity_poly.entity_id
_entity_poly.type
_entity_poly.pdbx_seq_one_letter_code
_entity_poly.pdbx_strand_id
1 'polypeptide(L)' 'MEAEQLEVLNFISQHPPFDELPEEQLKKIAIHAEVAYFRQGTDILKFGDTIRDLYMVRSGAVEIY' A
#
# COMPACT_ATOMS: atom_id res chain seq x y z
N MET A 1 12.33 -4.73 -11.09
CA MET A 1 11.46 -3.91 -10.23
C MET A 1 11.52 -2.49 -10.74
N GLU A 2 10.37 -1.82 -10.77
CA GLU A 2 10.22 -0.41 -11.11
C GLU A 2 10.45 0.48 -9.87
N ALA A 3 10.58 1.80 -10.07
CA ALA A 3 10.86 2.74 -8.98
C ALA A 3 9.75 2.70 -7.92
N GLU A 4 8.49 2.60 -8.34
CA GLU A 4 7.32 2.47 -7.48
C GLU A 4 7.39 1.22 -6.59
N GLN A 5 7.79 0.08 -7.16
CA GLN A 5 7.88 -1.18 -6.42
C GLN A 5 9.02 -1.15 -5.40
N LEU A 6 10.13 -0.45 -5.71
CA LEU A 6 11.24 -0.28 -4.77
C LEU A 6 10.83 0.61 -3.57
N GLU A 7 10.05 1.66 -3.81
CA GLU A 7 9.49 2.48 -2.73
C GLU A 7 8.59 1.67 -1.81
N VAL A 8 7.69 0.85 -2.39
CA VAL A 8 6.83 -0.07 -1.61
C VAL A 8 7.69 -1.02 -0.79
N LEU A 9 8.66 -1.70 -1.41
CA LEU A 9 9.55 -2.65 -0.74
C LEU A 9 10.28 -2.02 0.45
N ASN A 10 10.84 -0.81 0.24
CA ASN A 10 11.54 -0.09 1.29
C ASN A 10 10.62 0.31 2.44
N PHE A 11 9.36 0.66 2.15
CA PHE A 11 8.41 1.02 3.19
C PHE A 11 8.01 -0.21 4.01
N ILE A 12 7.56 -1.29 3.36
CA ILE A 12 7.03 -2.46 4.07
C ILE A 12 8.13 -3.20 4.84
N SER A 13 9.39 -3.18 4.40
CA SER A 13 10.49 -3.84 5.12
C SER A 13 10.80 -3.22 6.49
N GLN A 14 10.28 -2.02 6.77
CA GLN A 14 10.51 -1.26 7.99
C GLN A 14 9.29 -1.18 8.90
N HIS A 15 8.15 -1.76 8.50
CA HIS A 15 6.88 -1.60 9.21
C HIS A 15 6.18 -2.95 9.48
N PRO A 16 5.70 -3.18 10.71
CA PRO A 16 4.85 -4.31 11.02
C PRO A 16 3.57 -4.35 10.18
N PRO A 17 3.05 -5.55 9.84
CA PRO A 17 3.57 -6.88 10.20
C PRO A 17 4.61 -7.41 9.20
N PHE A 18 5.09 -6.58 8.27
CA PHE A 18 5.91 -7.03 7.14
C PHE A 18 7.41 -7.07 7.47
N ASP A 19 7.87 -6.27 8.42
CA ASP A 19 9.27 -6.22 8.89
C ASP A 19 9.81 -7.57 9.42
N GLU A 20 8.94 -8.49 9.82
CA GLU A 20 9.30 -9.85 10.23
C GLU A 20 9.40 -10.85 9.05
N LEU A 21 8.97 -10.47 7.84
CA LEU A 21 8.97 -11.35 6.68
C LEU A 21 10.36 -11.44 6.03
N PRO A 22 10.73 -12.61 5.46
CA PRO A 22 11.96 -12.70 4.71
C PRO A 22 11.92 -11.85 3.43
N GLU A 23 13.09 -11.41 2.98
CA GLU A 23 13.24 -10.47 1.85
C GLU A 23 12.53 -10.92 0.57
N GLU A 24 12.52 -12.23 0.29
CA GLU A 24 11.88 -12.78 -0.90
C GLU A 24 10.35 -12.66 -0.87
N GLN A 25 9.73 -12.72 0.32
CA GLN A 25 8.30 -12.49 0.50
C GLN A 25 7.98 -11.00 0.35
N LEU A 26 8.82 -10.13 0.90
CA LEU A 26 8.69 -8.68 0.74
C LEU A 26 8.76 -8.26 -0.73
N LYS A 27 9.72 -8.78 -1.49
CA LYS A 27 9.82 -8.56 -2.94
C LYS A 27 8.57 -9.03 -3.67
N LYS A 28 8.03 -10.19 -3.32
CA LYS A 28 6.79 -10.70 -3.92
C LYS A 28 5.62 -9.76 -3.65
N ILE A 29 5.46 -9.28 -2.42
CA ILE A 29 4.41 -8.32 -2.07
C ILE A 29 4.57 -7.03 -2.89
N ALA A 30 5.78 -6.47 -2.91
CA ALA A 30 6.06 -5.22 -3.61
C ALA A 30 5.83 -5.31 -5.13
N ILE A 31 6.11 -6.46 -5.76
CA ILE A 31 5.86 -6.67 -7.20
C ILE A 31 4.36 -6.72 -7.53
N HIS A 32 3.53 -7.20 -6.61
CA HIS A 32 2.07 -7.31 -6.81
C HIS A 32 1.30 -6.07 -6.32
N ALA A 33 2.00 -5.04 -5.81
CA ALA A 33 1.36 -3.79 -5.43
C ALA A 33 0.90 -3.02 -6.68
N GLU A 34 -0.35 -2.57 -6.66
CA GLU A 34 -0.94 -1.75 -7.72
C GLU A 34 -1.14 -0.31 -7.24
N VAL A 35 -1.02 0.65 -8.17
CA VAL A 35 -1.19 2.08 -7.86
C VAL A 35 -2.58 2.54 -8.28
N ALA A 36 -3.35 3.06 -7.32
CA ALA A 36 -4.61 3.73 -7.58
C ALA A 36 -4.48 5.25 -7.34
N TYR A 37 -5.11 6.05 -8.21
CA TYR A 37 -5.07 7.51 -8.15
C TYR A 37 -6.44 8.07 -7.76
N PHE A 38 -6.46 8.91 -6.72
CA PHE A 38 -7.67 9.57 -6.24
C PHE A 38 -7.45 11.09 -6.25
N ARG A 39 -8.44 11.83 -6.76
CA ARG A 39 -8.42 13.30 -6.72
C ARG A 39 -8.92 13.79 -5.36
N GLN A 40 -8.56 15.01 -4.99
CA GLN A 40 -9.08 15.65 -3.77
C GLN A 40 -10.62 15.59 -3.73
N GLY A 41 -11.17 15.25 -2.56
CA GLY A 41 -12.62 15.15 -2.35
C GLY A 41 -13.26 13.88 -2.92
N THR A 42 -12.46 12.90 -3.36
CA THR A 42 -12.98 11.59 -3.82
C THR A 42 -12.97 10.59 -2.66
N ASP A 43 -14.10 9.91 -2.46
CA ASP A 43 -14.17 8.78 -1.52
C ASP A 43 -13.29 7.61 -2.01
N ILE A 44 -12.40 7.12 -1.15
CA ILE A 44 -11.53 5.95 -1.45
C ILE A 44 -12.24 4.65 -1.05
N LEU A 45 -12.71 4.57 0.21
CA LEU A 45 -13.44 3.45 0.78
C LEU A 45 -14.66 3.97 1.52
N LYS A 46 -15.78 3.23 1.53
CA LYS A 46 -16.99 3.59 2.27
C LYS A 46 -17.25 2.62 3.41
N PHE A 47 -17.82 3.14 4.50
CA PHE A 47 -18.18 2.34 5.65
C PHE A 47 -19.20 1.26 5.25
N GLY A 48 -18.93 0.01 5.66
CA GLY A 48 -19.75 -1.16 5.33
C GLY A 48 -19.39 -1.86 4.03
N ASP A 49 -18.49 -1.29 3.21
CA ASP A 49 -17.98 -1.97 2.03
C ASP A 49 -17.10 -3.16 2.42
N THR A 50 -17.10 -4.18 1.56
CA THR A 50 -16.18 -5.32 1.72
C THR A 50 -14.77 -4.92 1.33
N ILE A 51 -13.82 -5.00 2.27
CA ILE A 51 -12.39 -4.79 2.00
C ILE A 51 -11.77 -6.10 1.49
N ARG A 52 -11.13 -6.04 0.31
CA ARG A 52 -10.43 -7.18 -0.31
C ARG A 52 -8.92 -6.99 -0.38
N ASP A 53 -8.48 -5.75 -0.30
CA ASP A 53 -7.09 -5.35 -0.48
C ASP A 53 -6.58 -4.63 0.76
N LEU A 54 -5.25 -4.64 0.94
CA LEU A 54 -4.58 -3.79 1.90
C LEU A 54 -4.08 -2.53 1.19
N TYR A 55 -4.41 -1.37 1.73
CA TYR A 55 -4.05 -0.08 1.15
C TYR A 55 -2.89 0.58 1.90
N MET A 56 -2.04 1.27 1.16
CA MET A 56 -0.94 2.07 1.66
C MET A 56 -0.95 3.42 0.95
N VAL A 57 -0.81 4.51 1.70
CA VAL A 57 -0.70 5.85 1.10
C VAL A 57 0.74 6.08 0.65
N ARG A 58 0.98 6.02 -0.67
CA ARG A 58 2.30 6.32 -1.26
C ARG A 58 2.61 7.82 -1.30
N SER A 59 1.58 8.65 -1.54
CA SER A 59 1.70 10.10 -1.61
C SER A 59 0.34 10.77 -1.36
N GLY A 60 0.37 11.94 -0.73
CA GLY A 60 -0.82 12.72 -0.38
C GLY A 60 -1.25 12.55 1.07
N ALA A 61 -2.52 12.89 1.35
CA ALA A 61 -3.14 12.78 2.66
C ALA A 61 -4.57 12.26 2.50
N VAL A 62 -5.04 11.52 3.49
CA VAL A 62 -6.39 10.95 3.56
C VAL A 62 -7.01 11.30 4.91
N GLU A 63 -8.32 11.53 4.92
CA GLU A 63 -9.11 11.75 6.13
C GLU A 63 -9.99 10.53 6.38
N ILE A 64 -10.18 10.19 7.65
CA ILE A 64 -10.98 9.04 8.09
C ILE A 64 -12.14 9.57 8.93
N TYR A 65 -13.33 9.02 8.71
CA TYR A 65 -14.59 9.45 9.31
C TYR A 65 -15.34 8.26 9.92
#